data_AF-A0A199V9X6-F1
#
_entry.id   AF-A0A199V9X6-F1
#
_cell.length_a   1.000
_cell.length_b   1.000
_cell.length_c   1.000
_cell.angle_alpha   90.00
_cell.angle_beta   90.00
_cell.angle_gamma   90.00
#
_symmetry.space_group_name_H-M   'P 1'
#
loop_
_entity.id
_entity.type
_entity.pdbx_description
1 polymer ?
#
loop_
_entity_poly.entity_id
_entity_poly.type
_entity_poly.pdbx_seq_one_letter_code
_entity_poly.pdbx_strand_id
1 'polypeptide(L)'
;MWGSADGGPPEVTLETSMGPFTVEMYYKHAPKTCRNFIELSRRGYYDNVKFHRIIKDFIVQGGDPTGTGRGGESIYGPKFEDEIKPELKHTGAGIISMANAGPNTNGSQFFITLAPCQSLDGTPARWFSLKSY
;
A
#
# COMPACT_ATOMS: atom_id res chain seq x y z
N MET A 1 -8.18 -19.69 7.99
CA MET A 1 -9.39 -19.14 7.35
C MET A 1 -9.18 -17.66 7.16
N TRP A 2 -9.25 -17.15 5.93
CA TRP A 2 -9.15 -15.73 5.62
C TRP A 2 -10.52 -15.26 5.18
N GLY A 3 -11.16 -14.43 5.99
CA GLY A 3 -12.50 -13.91 5.75
C GLY A 3 -13.03 -13.26 7.02
N SER A 4 -13.25 -11.95 6.96
CA SER A 4 -14.15 -11.29 7.90
C SER A 4 -15.50 -12.03 7.85
N ALA A 5 -16.16 -12.17 8.99
CA ALA A 5 -17.42 -12.90 9.15
C ALA A 5 -18.58 -12.42 8.24
N ASP A 6 -18.38 -11.34 7.49
CA ASP A 6 -19.37 -10.65 6.66
C ASP A 6 -19.08 -10.70 5.14
N GLY A 7 -18.03 -11.38 4.67
CA GLY A 7 -17.70 -11.42 3.23
C GLY A 7 -17.26 -10.08 2.61
N GLY A 8 -16.94 -9.09 3.45
CA GLY A 8 -16.39 -7.80 3.05
C GLY A 8 -14.93 -7.87 2.57
N PRO A 9 -14.42 -6.80 1.92
CA PRO A 9 -13.02 -6.70 1.55
C PRO A 9 -12.11 -6.87 2.77
N PRO A 10 -10.96 -7.55 2.65
CA PRO A 10 -10.03 -7.69 3.76
C PRO A 10 -9.54 -6.31 4.21
N GLU A 11 -9.54 -6.07 5.51
CA GLU A 11 -9.07 -4.82 6.12
C GLU A 11 -7.76 -5.08 6.89
N VAL A 12 -6.84 -4.13 6.87
CA VAL A 12 -5.57 -4.19 7.61
C VAL A 12 -5.47 -2.93 8.46
N THR A 13 -5.41 -3.11 9.78
CA THR A 13 -5.18 -2.01 10.72
C THR A 13 -3.69 -1.88 10.98
N LEU A 14 -3.14 -0.70 10.75
CA LEU A 14 -1.76 -0.34 11.01
C LEU A 14 -1.70 0.57 12.24
N GLU A 15 -1.03 0.11 13.28
CA GLU A 15 -0.78 0.90 14.49
C GLU A 15 0.46 1.78 14.27
N THR A 16 0.28 3.09 14.37
CA THR A 16 1.40 4.04 14.28
C THR A 16 1.49 4.89 15.54
N SER A 17 2.64 5.55 15.73
CA SER A 17 2.86 6.49 16.83
C SER A 17 1.87 7.67 16.85
N MET A 18 1.24 7.98 15.71
CA MET A 18 0.26 9.05 15.58
C MET A 18 -1.19 8.56 15.72
N GLY A 19 -1.39 7.25 15.88
CA GLY A 19 -2.70 6.61 15.94
C GLY A 19 -2.82 5.42 15.00
N PRO A 20 -3.75 4.49 15.28
CA PRO A 20 -4.06 3.40 14.37
C PRO A 20 -4.88 3.91 13.18
N PHE A 21 -4.64 3.36 11.99
CA PHE A 21 -5.50 3.58 10.83
C PHE A 21 -5.82 2.27 10.14
N THR A 22 -6.99 2.19 9.51
CA THR A 22 -7.43 0.96 8.83
C THR A 22 -7.41 1.15 7.32
N VAL A 23 -6.81 0.19 6.63
CA VAL A 23 -6.72 0.14 5.18
C VAL A 23 -7.70 -0.90 4.68
N GLU A 24 -8.63 -0.50 3.82
CA GLU A 24 -9.53 -1.41 3.15
C GLU A 24 -8.90 -1.91 1.85
N MET A 25 -8.74 -3.23 1.74
CA MET A 25 -8.00 -3.85 0.66
C MET A 25 -8.91 -4.33 -0.47
N TYR A 26 -8.71 -3.84 -1.69
CA TYR A 26 -9.48 -4.26 -2.86
C TYR A 26 -8.99 -5.59 -3.45
N TYR A 27 -9.23 -6.69 -2.73
CA TYR A 27 -8.81 -8.04 -3.14
C TYR A 27 -9.34 -8.48 -4.51
N LYS A 28 -10.52 -7.98 -4.93
CA LYS A 28 -11.08 -8.24 -6.26
C LYS A 28 -10.26 -7.61 -7.39
N HIS A 29 -9.57 -6.51 -7.12
CA HIS A 29 -8.84 -5.75 -8.14
C HIS A 29 -7.35 -6.12 -8.20
N ALA A 30 -6.71 -6.35 -7.04
CA ALA A 30 -5.35 -6.91 -6.94
C ALA A 30 -5.22 -7.96 -5.85
N PRO A 31 -5.53 -9.23 -6.16
CA PRO A 31 -5.31 -10.32 -5.21
C PRO A 31 -3.82 -10.50 -4.85
N LYS A 32 -2.87 -10.29 -5.79
CA LYS A 32 -1.44 -10.50 -5.50
C LYS A 32 -0.90 -9.41 -4.58
N THR A 33 -1.19 -8.14 -4.89
CA THR A 33 -0.75 -7.01 -4.05
C THR A 33 -1.37 -7.06 -2.66
N CYS A 34 -2.67 -7.36 -2.57
CA CYS A 34 -3.34 -7.51 -1.26
C CYS A 34 -2.65 -8.58 -0.43
N ARG A 35 -2.42 -9.75 -1.03
CA ARG A 35 -1.80 -10.87 -0.35
C ARG A 35 -0.38 -10.56 0.10
N ASN A 36 0.39 -9.87 -0.73
CA ASN A 36 1.73 -9.40 -0.36
C ASN A 36 1.69 -8.51 0.89
N PHE A 37 0.86 -7.47 0.87
CA PHE A 37 0.76 -6.51 1.98
C PHE A 37 0.28 -7.16 3.28
N ILE A 38 -0.73 -8.02 3.18
CA ILE A 38 -1.30 -8.76 4.31
C ILE A 38 -0.25 -9.69 4.93
N GLU A 39 0.45 -10.47 4.10
CA GLU A 39 1.42 -11.44 4.59
C GLU A 39 2.66 -10.76 5.17
N LEU A 40 3.11 -9.64 4.57
CA LEU A 40 4.17 -8.80 5.14
C LEU A 40 3.76 -8.23 6.51
N SER A 41 2.54 -7.71 6.60
CA SER A 41 1.98 -7.21 7.87
C SER A 41 1.92 -8.33 8.91
N ARG A 42 1.46 -9.52 8.52
CA ARG A 42 1.36 -10.68 9.41
C ARG A 42 2.71 -11.20 9.89
N ARG A 43 3.75 -11.08 9.06
CA ARG A 43 5.13 -11.41 9.44
C ARG A 43 5.77 -10.35 10.35
N GLY A 44 5.10 -9.22 10.61
CA GLY A 44 5.69 -8.10 11.33
C GLY A 44 6.76 -7.37 10.51
N TYR A 45 6.72 -7.46 9.17
CA TYR A 45 7.71 -6.82 8.30
C TYR A 45 7.59 -5.28 8.33
N TYR A 46 6.38 -4.78 8.57
CA TYR A 46 6.12 -3.36 8.77
C TYR A 46 6.26 -2.91 10.22
N ASP A 47 6.64 -3.81 11.13
CA ASP A 47 6.89 -3.45 12.52
C ASP A 47 8.14 -2.57 12.63
N ASN A 48 8.06 -1.48 13.41
CA ASN A 48 9.11 -0.47 13.51
C ASN A 48 9.53 0.19 12.18
N VAL A 49 8.70 0.09 11.13
CA VAL A 49 8.98 0.75 9.85
C VAL A 49 8.51 2.20 9.88
N LYS A 50 9.46 3.13 9.71
CA LYS A 50 9.18 4.56 9.63
C LYS A 50 8.75 4.97 8.21
N PHE A 51 7.91 6.00 8.14
CA PHE A 51 7.67 6.74 6.91
C PHE A 51 8.92 7.58 6.61
N HIS A 52 9.75 7.12 5.69
CA HIS A 52 11.01 7.77 5.35
C HIS A 52 10.81 9.02 4.49
N ARG A 53 9.64 9.17 3.85
CA ARG A 53 9.35 10.30 2.98
C ARG A 53 7.92 10.78 3.20
N ILE A 54 7.78 12.02 3.65
CA ILE A 54 6.50 12.66 3.95
C ILE A 54 6.48 13.99 3.21
N ILE A 55 5.53 14.16 2.29
CA ILE A 55 5.31 15.40 1.55
C ILE A 55 3.90 15.86 1.88
N LYS A 56 3.81 16.99 2.60
CA LYS A 56 2.53 17.60 2.96
C LYS A 56 1.74 17.91 1.68
N ASP A 57 0.44 17.63 1.70
CA ASP A 57 -0.48 17.83 0.56
C ASP A 57 -0.09 17.04 -0.70
N PHE A 58 0.68 15.96 -0.55
CA PHE A 58 1.05 15.12 -1.69
C PHE A 58 0.99 13.64 -1.34
N ILE A 59 2.06 13.09 -0.77
CA ILE A 59 2.15 11.66 -0.44
C ILE A 59 2.95 11.42 0.84
N VAL A 60 2.61 10.33 1.53
CA VAL A 60 3.39 9.72 2.60
C VAL A 60 3.88 8.37 2.11
N GLN A 61 5.19 8.18 1.99
CA GLN A 61 5.80 6.93 1.54
C GLN A 61 6.52 6.22 2.68
N GLY A 62 6.30 4.91 2.75
CA GLY A 62 6.81 4.01 3.78
C GLY A 62 6.95 2.58 3.25
N GLY A 63 7.05 1.62 4.17
CA GLY A 63 7.16 0.20 3.83
C GLY A 63 8.56 -0.28 3.45
N ASP A 64 9.60 0.50 3.76
CA ASP A 64 10.99 0.08 3.67
C ASP A 64 11.56 -0.17 5.09
N PRO A 65 11.81 -1.42 5.50
CA PRO A 65 12.35 -1.73 6.83
C PRO A 65 13.80 -1.28 7.00
N THR A 66 14.55 -1.13 5.91
CA THR A 66 15.91 -0.58 5.96
C THR A 66 15.88 0.94 6.11
N GLY A 67 14.75 1.58 5.80
CA GLY A 67 14.60 3.04 5.83
C GLY A 67 15.46 3.79 4.83
N THR A 68 16.09 3.08 3.87
CA THR A 68 16.98 3.66 2.86
C THR A 68 16.24 4.16 1.62
N GLY A 69 14.98 3.74 1.42
CA GLY A 69 14.18 4.00 0.23
C GLY A 69 14.53 3.10 -0.96
N ARG A 70 15.52 2.20 -0.82
CA ARG A 70 15.93 1.23 -1.85
C ARG A 70 15.70 -0.21 -1.40
N GLY A 71 15.31 -0.42 -0.15
CA GLY A 71 15.02 -1.73 0.40
C GLY A 71 13.56 -2.09 0.22
N GLY A 72 13.26 -3.35 0.53
CA GLY A 72 11.90 -3.85 0.48
C GLY A 72 11.75 -5.03 -0.48
N GLU A 73 11.56 -6.22 0.08
CA GLU A 73 11.24 -7.42 -0.69
C GLU A 73 9.74 -7.71 -0.64
N SER A 74 9.25 -8.44 -1.64
CA SER A 74 7.90 -8.97 -1.66
C SER A 74 7.88 -10.40 -1.12
N ILE A 75 6.71 -10.90 -0.71
CA ILE A 75 6.58 -12.30 -0.28
C ILE A 75 6.86 -13.30 -1.40
N TYR A 76 6.80 -12.85 -2.65
CA TYR A 76 6.98 -13.67 -3.86
C TYR A 76 8.43 -13.67 -4.36
N GLY A 77 9.34 -12.93 -3.71
CA GLY A 77 10.73 -12.76 -4.12
C GLY A 77 11.09 -11.28 -4.33
N PRO A 78 12.07 -10.97 -5.21
CA PRO A 78 12.62 -9.63 -5.29
C PRO A 78 11.61 -8.59 -5.80
N LYS A 79 10.76 -8.96 -6.76
CA LYS A 79 9.81 -8.06 -7.45
C LYS A 79 8.61 -8.83 -7.98
N PHE A 80 7.42 -8.21 -8.02
CA PHE A 80 6.21 -8.79 -8.62
C PHE A 80 5.53 -7.85 -9.62
N GLU A 81 4.68 -8.44 -10.46
CA GLU A 81 3.98 -7.77 -11.56
C GLU A 81 3.08 -6.61 -11.10
N ASP A 82 2.98 -5.57 -11.92
CA ASP A 82 1.95 -4.54 -11.71
C ASP A 82 0.61 -5.12 -12.16
N GLU A 83 -0.33 -5.18 -11.24
CA GLU A 83 -1.72 -5.21 -11.67
C GLU A 83 -2.06 -3.71 -11.99
N ILE A 84 -2.88 -3.34 -12.98
CA ILE A 84 -3.33 -1.94 -13.12
C ILE A 84 -4.77 -2.01 -13.55
N LYS A 85 -5.65 -1.32 -12.81
CA LYS A 85 -7.05 -1.19 -13.18
C LYS A 85 -7.35 0.28 -13.51
N PRO A 86 -7.84 0.59 -14.71
CA PRO A 86 -8.13 1.97 -15.12
C PRO A 86 -9.30 2.60 -14.33
N GLU A 87 -10.06 1.79 -13.61
CA GLU A 87 -11.23 2.19 -12.82
C GLU A 87 -10.87 2.86 -11.48
N LEU A 88 -9.74 2.49 -10.89
CA LEU A 88 -9.24 3.12 -9.67
C LEU A 88 -8.57 4.42 -10.08
N LYS A 89 -8.87 5.58 -9.48
CA LYS A 89 -8.22 6.87 -9.78
C LYS A 89 -7.76 7.57 -8.51
N HIS A 90 -6.69 8.37 -8.60
CA HIS A 90 -6.18 9.18 -7.47
C HIS A 90 -7.00 10.46 -7.28
N THR A 91 -8.31 10.30 -7.12
CA THR A 91 -9.27 11.42 -7.05
C THR A 91 -9.34 12.08 -5.68
N GLY A 92 -8.65 11.54 -4.66
CA GLY A 92 -8.71 12.06 -3.30
C GLY A 92 -7.53 11.68 -2.42
N ALA A 93 -7.56 12.23 -1.20
CA ALA A 93 -6.70 11.83 -0.10
C ALA A 93 -7.11 10.44 0.43
N GLY A 94 -6.18 9.71 1.02
CA GLY A 94 -6.41 8.39 1.59
C GLY A 94 -6.30 7.25 0.58
N ILE A 95 -5.65 7.44 -0.57
CA ILE A 95 -5.45 6.35 -1.53
C ILE A 95 -4.06 5.77 -1.32
N ILE A 96 -3.99 4.45 -1.17
CA ILE A 96 -2.74 3.73 -0.97
C ILE A 96 -2.34 3.00 -2.25
N SER A 97 -1.08 3.17 -2.60
CA SER A 97 -0.44 2.68 -3.81
C SER A 97 0.91 2.08 -3.48
N MET A 98 1.32 1.04 -4.20
CA MET A 98 2.67 0.49 -4.05
C MET A 98 3.68 1.43 -4.72
N ALA A 99 4.81 1.66 -4.06
CA ALA A 99 5.94 2.32 -4.70
C ALA A 99 6.73 1.30 -5.51
N ASN A 100 7.07 1.66 -6.75
CA ASN A 100 7.90 0.85 -7.63
C ASN A 100 8.99 1.72 -8.28
N ALA A 101 10.00 1.08 -8.85
CA ALA A 101 11.11 1.73 -9.54
C ALA A 101 11.09 1.43 -11.06
N GLY A 102 9.91 1.16 -11.62
CA GLY A 102 9.69 0.70 -12.99
C GLY A 102 8.62 -0.38 -13.09
N PRO A 103 8.24 -0.79 -14.31
CA PRO A 103 7.22 -1.79 -14.53
C PRO A 103 7.63 -3.15 -13.96
N ASN A 104 6.69 -3.82 -13.27
CA ASN A 104 6.81 -5.11 -12.60
C ASN A 104 7.90 -5.13 -11.52
N THR A 105 8.09 -3.99 -10.84
CA THR A 105 9.09 -3.86 -9.77
C THR A 105 8.47 -3.58 -8.41
N ASN A 106 7.24 -4.04 -8.19
CA ASN A 106 6.60 -3.91 -6.89
C ASN A 106 7.34 -4.75 -5.84
N GLY A 107 7.60 -4.15 -4.69
CA GLY A 107 8.26 -4.79 -3.54
C GLY A 107 7.36 -4.75 -2.31
N SER A 108 7.82 -4.10 -1.25
CA SER A 108 7.06 -3.87 -0.02
C SER A 108 6.79 -2.39 0.28
N GLN A 109 7.39 -1.48 -0.49
CA GLN A 109 7.18 -0.05 -0.30
C GLN A 109 5.80 0.37 -0.79
N PHE A 110 5.18 1.28 -0.04
CA PHE A 110 3.88 1.84 -0.37
C PHE A 110 3.86 3.33 -0.07
N PHE A 111 2.92 4.05 -0.68
CA PHE A 111 2.64 5.44 -0.39
C PHE A 111 1.14 5.69 -0.28
N ILE A 112 0.79 6.65 0.56
CA ILE A 112 -0.57 7.11 0.84
C ILE A 112 -0.69 8.53 0.30
N THR A 113 -1.68 8.81 -0.53
CA THR A 113 -1.96 10.17 -0.97
C THR A 113 -2.62 10.98 0.14
N LEU A 114 -2.18 12.22 0.34
CA LEU A 114 -2.81 13.16 1.28
C LEU A 114 -3.69 14.20 0.58
N ALA A 115 -3.57 14.31 -0.74
CA ALA A 115 -4.33 15.23 -1.56
C ALA A 115 -4.71 14.56 -2.89
N PRO A 116 -5.77 15.04 -3.58
CA PRO A 116 -6.07 14.62 -4.94
C PRO A 116 -4.88 14.90 -5.85
N CYS A 117 -4.31 13.84 -6.41
CA CYS A 117 -3.08 13.92 -7.19
C CYS A 117 -3.30 13.31 -8.56
N GLN A 118 -3.97 14.05 -9.45
CA GLN A 118 -4.15 13.65 -10.86
C GLN A 118 -2.82 13.51 -11.62
N SER A 119 -1.72 14.10 -11.13
CA SER A 119 -0.40 13.92 -11.75
C SER A 119 0.12 12.49 -11.63
N LEU A 120 -0.41 11.69 -10.69
CA LEU A 120 -0.04 10.29 -10.50
C LEU A 120 -0.98 9.32 -11.23
N ASP A 121 -1.88 9.84 -12.09
CA ASP A 121 -2.95 9.04 -12.70
C ASP A 121 -2.43 7.94 -13.65
N GLY A 122 -1.17 8.06 -14.10
CA GLY A 122 -0.47 7.07 -14.95
C GLY A 122 0.56 6.19 -14.22
N THR A 123 0.61 6.20 -12.89
CA THR A 123 1.60 5.43 -12.12
C THR A 123 1.13 3.97 -11.93
N PRO A 124 1.99 2.93 -12.05
CA PRO A 124 1.56 1.53 -12.15
C PRO A 124 0.98 0.86 -10.88
N ALA A 125 0.53 1.59 -9.87
CA ALA A 125 0.02 0.94 -8.66
C ALA A 125 -1.12 1.74 -8.04
N ARG A 126 -2.31 1.15 -7.99
CA ARG A 126 -3.49 1.73 -7.36
C ARG A 126 -4.23 0.64 -6.64
N TRP A 127 -4.20 0.56 -5.31
CA TRP A 127 -4.61 -0.71 -4.70
C TRP A 127 -5.54 -0.64 -3.51
N PHE A 128 -5.50 0.40 -2.68
CA PHE A 128 -6.28 0.39 -1.45
C PHE A 128 -6.87 1.76 -1.14
N SER A 129 -8.03 1.76 -0.49
CA SER A 129 -8.63 2.98 0.07
C SER A 129 -8.43 2.96 1.58
N LEU A 130 -7.97 4.07 2.13
CA LEU A 130 -7.86 4.30 3.55
C LEU A 130 -9.27 4.55 4.12
N LYS A 131 -9.69 3.71 5.06
CA LYS A 131 -10.81 4.04 5.96
C LYS A 131 -10.22 4.67 7.20
N SER A 132 -10.26 6.00 7.26
CA SER A 132 -9.98 6.70 8.52
C SER A 132 -11.18 6.52 9.44
N TYR A 133 -10.96 5.97 10.64
CA TYR A 133 -11.89 6.04 11.77
C TYR A 133 -11.38 7.07 12.77
#